data_AF-A0AAU1U8Q8-F1
#
_entry.id   AF-A0AAU1U8Q8-F1
#
_cell.length_a   1.000
_cell.length_b   1.000
_cell.length_c   1.000
_cell.angle_alpha   90.00
_cell.angle_beta   90.00
_cell.angle_gamma   90.00
#
_symmetry.space_group_name_H-M   'P 1'
#
loop_
_entity.id
_entity.type
_entity.pdbx_description
1 polymer ?
#
loop_
_entity_poly.entity_id
_entity_poly.type
_entity_poly.pdbx_seq_one_letter_code
_entity_poly.pdbx_strand_id
1 'polypeptide(L)'
;MGTDGRDTISSREKKKFHTGGVACDCTDSLMLIHVSQRRDMVSVVSLPRDSLAKIPAHRDPGTGEQFPAHPAKINAAFAEGGPALTVRTVEAMTNVRVDHYLQIDFRRFMDSVNTVEGVDVCTSRRLSDSATKLDLRPGRHRLGGGQALQYVRSRHVDASADLGRIQRQHRFLISVMHRLATGGILADPARAIDLARTVLGATKVDQGFTPKELISLSTALSRLSPSRAEFTTVPIAGFNPVIEGLGETLKWDEAAAKKMFATLNKDRTLTPRNSTVKPSDPPRIGVETAVRGNTLACS
;
A
#
# COMPACT_ATOMS: atom_id res chain seq x y z
N MET A 1 2.03 2.85 4.66
CA MET A 1 2.47 1.61 5.34
C MET A 1 1.24 0.90 5.89
N GLY A 2 0.94 -0.30 5.39
CA GLY A 2 -0.08 -1.17 5.97
C GLY A 2 0.55 -2.11 6.98
N THR A 3 0.10 -2.07 8.23
CA THR A 3 0.67 -2.86 9.33
C THR A 3 -0.31 -3.90 9.84
N ASP A 4 0.21 -5.08 10.22
CA ASP A 4 -0.60 -6.15 10.81
C ASP A 4 -0.83 -5.92 12.33
N GLY A 5 -1.36 -4.75 12.67
CA GLY A 5 -1.77 -4.40 14.04
C GLY A 5 -3.15 -5.01 14.35
N ARG A 6 -3.21 -5.85 15.39
CA ARG A 6 -4.42 -6.64 15.76
C ARG A 6 -4.89 -6.43 17.19
N ASP A 7 -4.18 -5.60 17.94
CA ASP A 7 -4.45 -5.23 19.33
C ASP A 7 -5.84 -4.60 19.50
N THR A 8 -6.28 -3.80 18.53
CA THR A 8 -7.57 -3.09 18.55
C THR A 8 -8.73 -3.82 17.85
N ILE A 9 -8.54 -5.08 17.44
CA ILE A 9 -9.59 -5.89 16.80
C ILE A 9 -10.27 -6.78 17.85
N SER A 10 -11.60 -6.69 17.99
CA SER A 10 -12.33 -7.49 18.98
C SER A 10 -12.25 -8.99 18.67
N SER A 11 -12.41 -9.83 19.69
CA SER A 11 -12.43 -11.30 19.51
C SER A 11 -13.51 -11.76 18.53
N ARG A 12 -14.66 -11.06 18.49
CA ARG A 12 -15.74 -11.33 17.54
C ARG A 12 -15.33 -11.03 16.10
N GLU A 13 -14.67 -9.89 15.88
CA GLU A 13 -14.16 -9.49 14.56
C GLU A 13 -12.99 -10.37 14.12
N LYS A 14 -12.09 -10.77 15.04
CA LYS A 14 -11.00 -11.72 14.77
C LYS A 14 -11.53 -13.04 14.20
N LYS A 15 -12.60 -13.57 14.80
CA LYS A 15 -13.29 -14.77 14.31
C LYS A 15 -14.01 -14.51 12.99
N LYS A 16 -14.75 -13.39 12.88
CA LYS A 16 -15.57 -13.08 11.69
C LYS A 16 -14.71 -12.84 10.44
N PHE A 17 -13.64 -12.06 10.56
CA PHE A 17 -12.82 -11.60 9.44
C PHE A 17 -11.45 -12.29 9.35
N HIS A 18 -11.25 -13.36 10.14
CA HIS A 18 -10.04 -14.20 10.10
C HIS A 18 -8.76 -13.37 10.26
N THR A 19 -8.78 -12.50 11.28
CA THR A 19 -7.63 -11.69 11.73
C THR A 19 -7.03 -12.22 13.03
N GLY A 20 -7.30 -13.48 13.39
CA GLY A 20 -6.66 -14.17 14.53
C GLY A 20 -5.23 -14.65 14.23
N GLY A 21 -4.40 -14.82 15.27
CA GLY A 21 -2.98 -15.18 15.19
C GLY A 21 -2.06 -14.19 15.93
N VAL A 22 -0.76 -14.50 16.02
CA VAL A 22 0.25 -13.62 16.64
C VAL A 22 0.48 -12.40 15.74
N ALA A 23 0.39 -11.19 16.30
CA ALA A 23 0.78 -9.98 15.60
C ALA A 23 2.30 -9.98 15.40
N CYS A 24 2.77 -9.76 14.17
CA CYS A 24 4.20 -9.66 13.87
C CYS A 24 4.74 -8.23 14.05
N ASP A 25 3.85 -7.25 14.28
CA ASP A 25 4.14 -5.81 14.15
C ASP A 25 5.00 -5.51 12.92
N CYS A 26 4.71 -6.19 11.81
CA CYS A 26 5.44 -6.08 10.57
C CYS A 26 4.60 -5.34 9.52
N THR A 27 5.27 -4.75 8.53
CA THR A 27 4.57 -4.12 7.40
C THR A 27 4.21 -5.17 6.35
N ASP A 28 2.92 -5.30 6.06
CA ASP A 28 2.39 -6.18 5.02
C ASP A 28 2.28 -5.48 3.66
N SER A 29 2.28 -4.14 3.67
CA SER A 29 2.25 -3.31 2.47
C SER A 29 3.08 -2.05 2.66
N LEU A 30 4.05 -1.84 1.76
CA LEU A 30 4.84 -0.63 1.65
C LEU A 30 4.59 -0.04 0.27
N MET A 31 4.15 1.22 0.24
CA MET A 31 3.91 1.97 -0.98
C MET A 31 4.49 3.36 -0.82
N LEU A 32 5.22 3.80 -1.84
CA LEU A 32 5.63 5.18 -2.02
C LEU A 32 4.59 5.87 -2.91
N ILE A 33 3.99 6.95 -2.40
CA ILE A 33 3.00 7.73 -3.14
C ILE A 33 3.64 9.07 -3.47
N HIS A 34 3.96 9.26 -4.74
CA HIS A 34 4.43 10.54 -5.27
C HIS A 34 3.25 11.36 -5.76
N VAL A 35 3.09 12.57 -5.24
CA VAL A 35 2.11 13.54 -5.72
C VAL A 35 2.89 14.67 -6.35
N SER A 36 2.64 14.93 -7.63
CA SER A 36 3.35 15.99 -8.35
C SER A 36 3.18 17.36 -7.71
N GLN A 37 4.15 18.25 -7.90
CA GLN A 37 4.12 19.59 -7.32
C GLN A 37 2.88 20.37 -7.79
N ARG A 38 2.49 20.19 -9.06
CA ARG A 38 1.26 20.76 -9.65
C ARG A 38 -0.02 20.03 -9.22
N ARG A 39 0.10 18.93 -8.48
CA ARG A 39 -1.00 18.06 -8.01
C ARG A 39 -1.89 17.56 -9.14
N ASP A 40 -1.33 17.36 -10.34
CA ASP A 40 -2.05 16.92 -11.54
C ASP A 40 -1.70 15.49 -11.99
N MET A 41 -0.88 14.81 -11.17
CA MET A 41 -0.45 13.42 -11.31
C MET A 41 -0.15 12.81 -9.94
N VAL A 42 -0.52 11.53 -9.78
CA VAL A 42 -0.13 10.68 -8.66
C VAL A 42 0.53 9.42 -9.19
N SER A 43 1.68 9.04 -8.64
CA SER A 43 2.33 7.76 -8.92
C SER A 43 2.43 6.95 -7.63
N VAL A 44 1.91 5.72 -7.64
CA VAL A 44 1.94 4.78 -6.53
C VAL A 44 2.91 3.65 -6.90
N VAL A 45 4.01 3.56 -6.15
CA VAL A 45 5.03 2.51 -6.31
C VAL A 45 4.97 1.57 -5.12
N SER A 46 4.58 0.32 -5.35
CA SER A 46 4.66 -0.72 -4.34
C SER A 46 6.09 -1.22 -4.17
N LEU A 47 6.51 -1.34 -2.90
CA LEU A 47 7.77 -1.94 -2.49
C LEU A 47 7.45 -3.30 -1.86
N PRO A 48 7.77 -4.42 -2.53
CA PRO A 48 7.51 -5.76 -2.01
C PRO A 48 8.16 -5.94 -0.63
N ARG A 49 7.41 -6.50 0.31
CA ARG A 49 7.84 -6.63 1.72
C ARG A 49 9.09 -7.49 1.91
N ASP A 50 9.32 -8.42 1.00
CA ASP A 50 10.44 -9.36 1.01
C ASP A 50 11.66 -8.82 0.22
N SER A 51 11.65 -7.55 -0.22
CA SER A 51 12.79 -6.90 -0.87
C SER A 51 14.01 -6.89 0.05
N LEU A 52 15.16 -7.30 -0.46
CA LEU A 52 16.43 -7.19 0.27
C LEU A 52 16.79 -5.72 0.45
N ALA A 53 16.97 -5.31 1.70
CA ALA A 53 17.33 -3.96 2.12
C ALA A 53 18.58 -4.00 2.98
N LYS A 54 19.30 -2.87 3.01
CA LYS A 54 20.29 -2.59 4.05
C LYS A 54 19.64 -1.64 5.05
N ILE A 55 19.18 -2.18 6.18
CA ILE A 55 18.59 -1.37 7.24
C ILE A 55 19.69 -0.51 7.85
N PRO A 56 19.53 0.83 7.93
CA PRO A 56 20.51 1.71 8.53
C PRO A 56 20.72 1.40 10.01
N ALA A 57 21.89 1.77 10.55
CA ALA A 57 22.12 1.73 11.98
C ALA A 57 21.04 2.55 12.71
N HIS A 58 20.56 1.99 13.81
CA HIS A 58 19.43 2.53 14.55
C HIS A 58 19.46 2.04 16.00
N ARG A 59 18.59 2.67 16.79
CA ARG A 59 18.35 2.30 18.18
C ARG A 59 16.95 1.70 18.28
N ASP A 60 16.81 0.54 18.90
CA ASP A 60 15.51 -0.04 19.19
C ASP A 60 14.75 0.92 20.14
N PRO A 61 13.52 1.33 19.79
CA PRO A 61 12.78 2.32 20.57
C PRO A 61 12.22 1.78 21.89
N GLY A 62 12.10 0.46 22.05
CA GLY A 62 11.59 -0.19 23.25
C GLY A 62 12.69 -0.57 24.25
N THR A 63 13.77 -1.18 23.77
CA THR A 63 14.89 -1.64 24.61
C THR A 63 16.00 -0.60 24.74
N GLY A 64 16.11 0.30 23.75
CA GLY A 64 17.19 1.28 23.68
C GLY A 64 18.52 0.70 23.18
N GLU A 65 18.55 -0.56 22.75
CA GLU A 65 19.72 -1.24 22.19
C GLU A 65 20.14 -0.64 20.84
N GLN A 66 21.44 -0.62 20.56
CA GLN A 66 21.99 -0.08 19.32
C GLN A 66 22.28 -1.21 18.33
N PHE A 67 21.71 -1.12 17.14
CA PHE A 67 21.92 -2.08 16.06
C PHE A 67 22.78 -1.45 14.95
N PRO A 68 23.87 -2.12 14.52
CA PRO A 68 24.62 -1.68 13.35
C PRO A 68 23.79 -1.83 12.08
N ALA A 69 24.21 -1.14 11.01
CA ALA A 69 23.57 -1.30 9.70
C ALA A 69 23.76 -2.73 9.19
N HIS A 70 22.68 -3.40 8.80
CA HIS A 70 22.72 -4.82 8.45
C HIS A 70 21.71 -5.16 7.32
N PRO A 71 21.93 -6.27 6.58
CA PRO A 71 20.98 -6.72 5.57
C PRO A 71 19.74 -7.36 6.22
N ALA A 72 18.57 -7.04 5.70
CA ALA A 72 17.30 -7.61 6.14
C ALA A 72 16.24 -7.45 5.04
N LYS A 73 15.09 -8.10 5.21
CA LYS A 73 13.90 -7.80 4.40
C LYS A 73 13.38 -6.42 4.78
N ILE A 74 12.94 -5.62 3.80
CA ILE A 74 12.51 -4.24 4.03
C ILE A 74 11.39 -4.13 5.08
N ASN A 75 10.54 -5.15 5.23
CA ASN A 75 9.47 -5.14 6.22
C ASN A 75 9.95 -5.22 7.68
N ALA A 76 11.17 -5.73 7.92
CA ALA A 76 11.77 -5.84 9.23
C ALA A 76 12.11 -4.47 9.83
N ALA A 77 12.39 -3.46 8.99
CA ALA A 77 12.65 -2.09 9.43
C ALA A 77 11.52 -1.50 10.30
N PHE A 78 10.28 -1.93 10.09
CA PHE A 78 9.17 -1.50 10.94
C PHE A 78 9.18 -2.20 12.30
N ALA A 79 9.49 -3.50 12.34
CA ALA A 79 9.56 -4.24 13.58
C ALA A 79 10.73 -3.77 14.45
N GLU A 80 11.86 -3.42 13.84
CA GLU A 80 13.10 -3.02 14.52
C GLU A 80 13.09 -1.55 15.00
N GLY A 81 12.48 -0.64 14.25
CA GLY A 81 12.55 0.80 14.55
C GLY A 81 11.33 1.60 14.15
N GLY A 82 10.21 0.93 13.91
CA GLY A 82 8.93 1.55 13.60
C GLY A 82 8.90 2.33 12.28
N PRO A 83 7.94 3.28 12.15
CA PRO A 83 7.78 4.08 10.93
C PRO A 83 9.04 4.87 10.56
N ALA A 84 9.74 5.45 11.54
CA ALA A 84 10.91 6.29 11.30
C ALA A 84 12.07 5.51 10.65
N LEU A 85 12.37 4.32 11.16
CA LEU A 85 13.39 3.46 10.55
C LEU A 85 12.96 2.95 9.17
N THR A 86 11.68 2.63 9.00
CA THR A 86 11.14 2.23 7.71
C THR A 86 11.29 3.35 6.67
N VAL A 87 10.97 4.60 7.03
CA VAL A 87 11.18 5.76 6.16
C VAL A 87 12.66 5.89 5.79
N ARG A 88 13.57 5.92 6.77
CA ARG A 88 15.02 6.01 6.51
C ARG A 88 15.53 4.90 5.59
N THR A 89 15.02 3.69 5.75
CA THR A 89 15.38 2.54 4.91
C THR A 89 14.89 2.74 3.48
N VAL A 90 13.64 3.15 3.28
CA VAL A 90 13.08 3.44 1.95
C VAL A 90 13.83 4.60 1.28
N GLU A 91 14.10 5.69 2.00
CA GLU A 91 14.86 6.82 1.47
C GLU A 91 16.28 6.40 1.04
N ALA A 92 16.95 5.59 1.86
CA ALA A 92 18.29 5.08 1.53
C ALA A 92 18.28 4.16 0.28
N MET A 93 17.24 3.34 0.09
CA MET A 93 17.14 2.44 -1.05
C MET A 93 16.73 3.14 -2.35
N THR A 94 15.92 4.19 -2.25
CA THR A 94 15.27 4.82 -3.43
C THR A 94 15.89 6.15 -3.80
N ASN A 95 16.60 6.80 -2.86
CA ASN A 95 17.04 8.18 -2.95
C ASN A 95 15.87 9.16 -3.21
N VAL A 96 14.65 8.80 -2.81
CA VAL A 96 13.47 9.67 -2.83
C VAL A 96 13.22 10.14 -1.41
N ARG A 97 13.08 11.46 -1.21
CA ARG A 97 12.70 12.03 0.08
C ARG A 97 11.25 11.71 0.38
N VAL A 98 10.97 11.30 1.62
CA VAL A 98 9.62 11.09 2.12
C VAL A 98 9.23 12.27 3.00
N ASP A 99 8.28 13.07 2.52
CA ASP A 99 7.77 14.23 3.27
C ASP A 99 6.87 13.80 4.44
N HIS A 100 6.04 12.79 4.22
CA HIS A 100 5.09 12.28 5.20
C HIS A 100 4.95 10.77 5.09
N TYR A 101 4.61 10.12 6.20
CA TYR A 101 4.19 8.72 6.20
C TYR A 101 2.77 8.58 6.77
N LEU A 102 2.06 7.58 6.26
CA LEU A 102 0.77 7.15 6.78
C LEU A 102 0.87 5.68 7.19
N GLN A 103 0.60 5.40 8.46
CA GLN A 103 0.49 4.04 8.99
C GLN A 103 -1.00 3.69 9.16
N ILE A 104 -1.42 2.58 8.53
CA ILE A 104 -2.79 2.08 8.62
C ILE A 104 -2.74 0.63 9.13
N ASP A 105 -3.31 0.41 10.31
CA ASP A 105 -3.57 -0.91 10.87
C ASP A 105 -4.93 -1.47 10.40
N PHE A 106 -5.28 -2.68 10.83
CA PHE A 106 -6.52 -3.32 10.42
C PHE A 106 -7.78 -2.57 10.89
N ARG A 107 -7.75 -1.99 12.09
CA ARG A 107 -8.90 -1.27 12.64
C ARG A 107 -9.15 -0.02 11.81
N ARG A 108 -8.12 0.82 11.67
CA ARG A 108 -8.18 2.05 10.89
C ARG A 108 -8.59 1.78 9.45
N PHE A 109 -8.08 0.71 8.84
CA PHE A 109 -8.47 0.30 7.50
C PHE A 109 -9.98 0.01 7.44
N MET A 110 -10.48 -0.86 8.32
CA MET A 110 -11.90 -1.24 8.32
C MET A 110 -12.81 -0.03 8.58
N ASP A 111 -12.45 0.80 9.56
CA ASP A 111 -13.22 1.98 9.92
C ASP A 111 -13.23 2.99 8.77
N SER A 112 -12.09 3.26 8.14
CA SER A 112 -12.00 4.17 6.98
C SER A 112 -12.89 3.71 5.82
N VAL A 113 -12.90 2.41 5.54
CA VAL A 113 -13.77 1.82 4.51
C VAL A 113 -15.25 1.96 4.89
N ASN A 114 -15.60 1.77 6.16
CA ASN A 114 -16.97 1.94 6.62
C ASN A 114 -17.41 3.42 6.58
N THR A 115 -16.51 4.37 6.90
CA THR A 115 -16.79 5.82 6.85
C THR A 115 -17.12 6.29 5.42
N VAL A 116 -16.48 5.70 4.40
CA VAL A 116 -16.84 5.93 2.98
C VAL A 116 -18.01 5.07 2.49
N GLU A 117 -18.70 4.37 3.40
CA GLU A 117 -19.84 3.47 3.16
C GLU A 117 -19.50 2.31 2.19
N GLY A 118 -18.28 1.80 2.31
CA GLY A 118 -17.78 0.68 1.52
C GLY A 118 -17.17 1.07 0.18
N VAL A 119 -16.40 0.13 -0.38
CA VAL A 119 -15.60 0.32 -1.59
C VAL A 119 -16.01 -0.71 -2.64
N ASP A 120 -16.16 -0.28 -3.88
CA ASP A 120 -16.48 -1.17 -5.00
C ASP A 120 -15.25 -1.99 -5.41
N VAL A 121 -15.40 -3.30 -5.56
CA VAL A 121 -14.41 -4.15 -6.22
C VAL A 121 -15.05 -4.96 -7.32
N CYS A 122 -14.28 -5.27 -8.35
CA CYS A 122 -14.75 -6.05 -9.47
C CYS A 122 -13.80 -7.22 -9.70
N THR A 123 -14.38 -8.38 -9.98
CA THR A 123 -13.60 -9.58 -10.29
C THR A 123 -14.20 -10.31 -11.48
N SER A 124 -13.36 -10.72 -12.42
CA SER A 124 -13.75 -11.50 -13.60
C SER A 124 -13.91 -12.99 -13.30
N ARG A 125 -13.34 -13.45 -12.18
CA ARG A 125 -13.35 -14.86 -11.73
C ARG A 125 -13.73 -14.94 -10.26
N ARG A 126 -14.09 -16.13 -9.79
CA ARG A 126 -14.32 -16.33 -8.35
C ARG A 126 -13.01 -16.13 -7.58
N LEU A 127 -13.02 -15.27 -6.57
CA LEU A 127 -11.93 -15.12 -5.63
C LEU A 127 -12.31 -15.85 -4.36
N SER A 128 -11.66 -16.98 -4.09
CA SER A 128 -11.88 -17.77 -2.89
C SER A 128 -10.55 -17.98 -2.18
N ASP A 129 -10.47 -17.56 -0.92
CA ASP A 129 -9.29 -17.72 -0.07
C ASP A 129 -9.71 -18.33 1.26
N SER A 130 -9.27 -19.56 1.53
CA SER A 130 -9.62 -20.25 2.77
C SER A 130 -8.99 -19.62 4.02
N ALA A 131 -7.88 -18.89 3.86
CA ALA A 131 -7.14 -18.26 4.95
C ALA A 131 -7.82 -16.96 5.42
N THR A 132 -8.28 -16.13 4.49
CA THR A 132 -9.04 -14.91 4.83
C THR A 132 -10.56 -15.13 4.87
N LYS A 133 -11.06 -16.27 4.39
CA LYS A 133 -12.47 -16.54 4.05
C LYS A 133 -13.08 -15.55 3.07
N LEU A 134 -12.25 -14.97 2.21
CA LEU A 134 -12.76 -14.23 1.07
C LEU A 134 -13.50 -15.22 0.15
N ASP A 135 -14.73 -14.86 -0.24
CA ASP A 135 -15.48 -15.54 -1.29
C ASP A 135 -16.28 -14.51 -2.09
N LEU A 136 -15.74 -14.13 -3.25
CA LEU A 136 -16.40 -13.23 -4.19
C LEU A 136 -16.64 -13.96 -5.50
N ARG A 137 -17.91 -14.07 -5.92
CA ARG A 137 -18.27 -14.55 -7.26
C ARG A 137 -17.83 -13.53 -8.33
N PRO A 138 -17.72 -13.91 -9.61
CA PRO A 138 -17.54 -12.96 -10.70
C PRO A 138 -18.58 -11.84 -10.64
N GLY A 139 -18.17 -10.59 -10.84
CA GLY A 139 -19.05 -9.41 -10.82
C GLY A 139 -18.52 -8.24 -9.99
N ARG A 140 -19.39 -7.25 -9.79
CA ARG A 140 -19.15 -6.04 -8.98
C ARG A 140 -19.68 -6.26 -7.56
N HIS A 141 -18.90 -5.89 -6.55
CA HIS A 141 -19.23 -6.06 -5.13
C HIS A 141 -18.90 -4.79 -4.35
N ARG A 142 -19.83 -4.32 -3.51
CA ARG A 142 -19.54 -3.28 -2.51
C ARG A 142 -19.03 -3.96 -1.25
N LEU A 143 -17.76 -3.76 -0.90
CA LEU A 143 -17.17 -4.34 0.29
C LEU A 143 -17.20 -3.35 1.45
N GLY A 144 -17.80 -3.76 2.58
CA GLY A 144 -17.61 -3.09 3.87
C GLY A 144 -16.21 -3.37 4.45
N GLY A 145 -15.84 -2.69 5.54
CA GLY A 145 -14.47 -2.69 6.06
C GLY A 145 -13.86 -4.07 6.27
N GLY A 146 -14.57 -4.98 6.94
CA GLY A 146 -14.06 -6.33 7.19
C GLY A 146 -13.88 -7.16 5.91
N GLN A 147 -14.82 -7.07 4.96
CA GLN A 147 -14.69 -7.77 3.66
C GLN A 147 -13.60 -7.17 2.79
N ALA A 148 -13.46 -5.84 2.79
CA ALA A 148 -12.37 -5.15 2.13
C ALA A 148 -11.01 -5.60 2.71
N LEU A 149 -10.94 -5.81 4.03
CA LEU A 149 -9.73 -6.30 4.69
C LEU A 149 -9.41 -7.73 4.25
N GLN A 150 -10.42 -8.61 4.16
CA GLN A 150 -10.26 -9.96 3.62
C GLN A 150 -9.77 -9.94 2.16
N TYR A 151 -10.25 -8.99 1.35
CA TYR A 151 -9.87 -8.81 -0.05
C TYR A 151 -8.40 -8.41 -0.20
N VAL A 152 -7.95 -7.35 0.48
CA VAL A 152 -6.57 -6.84 0.34
C VAL A 152 -5.52 -7.71 1.03
N ARG A 153 -5.92 -8.57 1.99
CA ARG A 153 -5.04 -9.55 2.65
C ARG A 153 -4.95 -10.89 1.92
N SER A 154 -5.86 -11.17 0.99
CA SER A 154 -5.92 -12.46 0.32
C SER A 154 -4.63 -12.74 -0.48
N ARG A 155 -4.09 -13.95 -0.32
CA ARG A 155 -2.83 -14.41 -0.94
C ARG A 155 -3.01 -15.63 -1.83
N HIS A 156 -4.04 -16.44 -1.58
CA HIS A 156 -4.20 -17.75 -2.22
C HIS A 156 -5.21 -17.74 -3.37
N VAL A 157 -5.66 -16.56 -3.81
CA VAL A 157 -6.59 -16.43 -4.93
C VAL A 157 -5.89 -16.49 -6.28
N ASP A 158 -4.56 -16.35 -6.34
CA ASP A 158 -3.75 -16.46 -7.54
C ASP A 158 -2.41 -17.16 -7.28
N ALA A 159 -1.85 -17.78 -8.32
CA ALA A 159 -0.55 -18.45 -8.27
C ALA A 159 0.63 -17.51 -7.95
N SER A 160 0.43 -16.19 -8.11
CA SER A 160 1.48 -15.17 -7.96
C SER A 160 1.56 -14.54 -6.56
N ALA A 161 0.90 -15.15 -5.56
CA ALA A 161 0.94 -14.80 -4.13
C ALA A 161 1.06 -13.30 -3.82
N ASP A 162 2.29 -12.79 -3.56
CA ASP A 162 2.54 -11.41 -3.13
C ASP A 162 2.28 -10.38 -4.24
N LEU A 163 2.69 -10.68 -5.48
CA LEU A 163 2.44 -9.78 -6.62
C LEU A 163 0.96 -9.67 -6.94
N GLY A 164 0.23 -10.79 -6.83
CA GLY A 164 -1.22 -10.83 -6.93
C GLY A 164 -1.88 -9.92 -5.90
N ARG A 165 -1.41 -10.00 -4.65
CA ARG A 165 -1.86 -9.12 -3.56
C ARG A 165 -1.59 -7.66 -3.87
N ILE A 166 -0.39 -7.32 -4.35
CA ILE A 166 -0.04 -5.93 -4.72
C ILE A 166 -1.00 -5.40 -5.79
N GLN A 167 -1.28 -6.16 -6.84
CA GLN A 167 -2.20 -5.75 -7.89
C GLN A 167 -3.63 -5.53 -7.37
N ARG A 168 -4.11 -6.40 -6.45
CA ARG A 168 -5.39 -6.18 -5.75
C ARG A 168 -5.39 -4.90 -4.92
N GLN A 169 -4.30 -4.59 -4.24
CA GLN A 169 -4.18 -3.35 -3.47
C GLN A 169 -4.21 -2.11 -4.37
N HIS A 170 -3.55 -2.15 -5.54
CA HIS A 170 -3.66 -1.07 -6.54
C HIS A 170 -5.08 -0.88 -7.05
N ARG A 171 -5.77 -1.97 -7.42
CA ARG A 171 -7.20 -1.93 -7.81
C ARG A 171 -8.06 -1.35 -6.69
N PHE A 172 -7.82 -1.77 -5.45
CA PHE A 172 -8.54 -1.27 -4.28
C PHE A 172 -8.32 0.24 -4.06
N LEU A 173 -7.09 0.74 -4.16
CA LEU A 173 -6.80 2.17 -4.05
C LEU A 173 -7.51 2.99 -5.13
N ILE A 174 -7.58 2.49 -6.36
CA ILE A 174 -8.37 3.12 -7.43
C ILE A 174 -9.85 3.20 -7.06
N SER A 175 -10.41 2.12 -6.54
CA SER A 175 -11.81 2.12 -6.09
C SER A 175 -12.05 3.07 -4.92
N VAL A 176 -11.10 3.20 -3.99
CA VAL A 176 -11.15 4.20 -2.90
C VAL A 176 -11.14 5.61 -3.49
N MET A 177 -10.22 5.93 -4.40
CA MET A 177 -10.15 7.25 -5.06
C MET A 177 -11.47 7.56 -5.79
N HIS A 178 -12.01 6.61 -6.53
CA HIS A 178 -13.30 6.75 -7.19
C HIS A 178 -14.44 7.00 -6.20
N ARG A 179 -14.46 6.27 -5.08
CA ARG A 179 -15.47 6.46 -4.02
C ARG A 179 -15.35 7.81 -3.35
N LEU A 180 -14.14 8.31 -3.10
CA LEU A 180 -13.92 9.65 -2.57
C LEU A 180 -14.39 10.75 -3.53
N ALA A 181 -14.19 10.55 -4.84
CA ALA A 181 -14.61 11.48 -5.88
C ALA A 181 -16.13 11.50 -6.11
N THR A 182 -16.79 10.34 -6.02
CA THR A 182 -18.22 10.18 -6.37
C THR A 182 -19.15 10.11 -5.17
N GLY A 183 -18.66 9.73 -3.99
CA GLY A 183 -19.46 9.47 -2.80
C GLY A 183 -19.85 10.71 -1.99
N GLY A 184 -19.48 11.91 -2.44
CA GLY A 184 -19.84 13.18 -1.77
C GLY A 184 -19.17 13.43 -0.42
N ILE A 185 -18.40 12.48 0.12
CA ILE A 185 -17.81 12.59 1.47
C ILE A 185 -16.88 13.79 1.63
N LEU A 186 -16.17 14.17 0.56
CA LEU A 186 -15.28 15.34 0.56
C LEU A 186 -16.04 16.67 0.39
N ALA A 187 -17.31 16.63 0.00
CA ALA A 187 -18.17 17.81 -0.09
C ALA A 187 -18.83 18.17 1.25
N ASP A 188 -18.84 17.23 2.21
CA ASP A 188 -19.32 17.43 3.58
C ASP A 188 -18.10 17.64 4.52
N PRO A 189 -17.90 18.85 5.07
CA PRO A 189 -16.76 19.14 5.94
C PRO A 189 -16.70 18.27 7.19
N ALA A 190 -17.85 17.95 7.79
CA ALA A 190 -17.90 17.14 9.01
C ALA A 190 -17.47 15.71 8.70
N ARG A 191 -17.99 15.12 7.62
CA ARG A 191 -17.60 13.77 7.19
C ARG A 191 -16.16 13.70 6.69
N ALA A 192 -15.66 14.73 6.01
CA ALA A 192 -14.27 14.80 5.58
C ALA A 192 -13.30 14.85 6.77
N ILE A 193 -13.64 15.62 7.82
CA ILE A 193 -12.87 15.66 9.08
C ILE A 193 -12.92 14.32 9.80
N ASP A 194 -14.09 13.69 9.88
CA ASP A 194 -14.25 12.38 10.48
C ASP A 194 -13.37 11.33 9.79
N LEU A 195 -13.47 11.23 8.46
CA LEU A 195 -12.61 10.34 7.67
C LEU A 195 -11.12 10.61 7.90
N ALA A 196 -10.70 11.88 7.88
CA ALA A 196 -9.29 12.24 8.08
C ALA A 196 -8.79 11.82 9.47
N ARG A 197 -9.62 11.98 10.51
CA ARG A 197 -9.30 11.53 11.88
C ARG A 197 -9.23 10.01 11.97
N THR A 198 -10.13 9.29 11.31
CA THR A 198 -10.11 7.82 11.27
C THR A 198 -8.85 7.28 10.58
N VAL A 199 -8.45 7.90 9.46
CA VAL A 199 -7.26 7.50 8.70
C VAL A 199 -5.98 7.79 9.48
N LEU A 200 -5.85 8.99 10.06
CA LEU A 200 -4.66 9.40 10.82
C LEU A 200 -4.56 8.71 12.19
N GLY A 201 -5.70 8.40 12.80
CA GLY A 201 -5.82 7.90 14.16
C GLY A 201 -5.29 8.90 15.21
N ALA A 202 -5.35 8.50 16.48
CA ALA A 202 -5.03 9.40 17.60
C ALA A 202 -3.52 9.59 17.88
N THR A 203 -2.62 8.76 17.34
CA THR A 203 -1.32 8.56 18.04
C THR A 203 -0.07 8.21 17.21
N LYS A 204 -0.08 8.12 15.87
CA LYS A 204 1.14 7.70 15.12
C LYS A 204 1.27 8.35 13.74
N VAL A 205 1.20 9.66 13.69
CA VAL A 205 1.54 10.42 12.48
C VAL A 205 2.86 11.15 12.73
N ASP A 206 3.67 11.29 11.69
CA ASP A 206 4.77 12.27 11.69
C ASP A 206 4.26 13.63 12.20
N GLN A 207 5.11 14.41 12.88
CA GLN A 207 4.69 15.69 13.48
C GLN A 207 4.22 16.74 12.45
N GLY A 208 4.30 16.43 11.14
CA GLY A 208 3.81 17.29 10.06
C GLY A 208 2.40 16.98 9.55
N PHE A 209 1.98 15.72 9.38
CA PHE A 209 0.81 15.40 8.52
C PHE A 209 -0.54 15.54 9.24
N THR A 210 -1.12 16.74 9.18
CA THR A 210 -2.35 17.10 9.89
C THR A 210 -3.63 16.61 9.19
N PRO A 211 -4.78 16.50 9.89
CA PRO A 211 -6.08 16.26 9.25
C PRO A 211 -6.40 17.27 8.15
N LYS A 212 -6.01 18.53 8.34
CA LYS A 212 -6.22 19.60 7.34
C LYS A 212 -5.45 19.34 6.06
N GLU A 213 -4.19 18.91 6.15
CA GLU A 213 -3.37 18.57 4.98
C GLU A 213 -3.88 17.31 4.29
N LEU A 214 -4.30 16.30 5.05
CA LEU A 214 -4.91 15.10 4.47
C LEU A 214 -6.20 15.43 3.71
N ILE A 215 -7.06 16.31 4.24
CA ILE A 215 -8.28 16.75 3.55
C ILE A 215 -7.93 17.55 2.30
N SER A 216 -6.99 18.49 2.40
CA SER A 216 -6.53 19.30 1.26
C SER A 216 -5.98 18.42 0.14
N LEU A 217 -5.12 17.46 0.49
CA LEU A 217 -4.59 16.48 -0.42
C LEU A 217 -5.71 15.62 -1.03
N SER A 218 -6.57 15.03 -0.20
CA SER A 218 -7.66 14.16 -0.66
C SER A 218 -8.62 14.91 -1.60
N THR A 219 -8.87 16.18 -1.37
CA THR A 219 -9.70 17.05 -2.23
C THR A 219 -9.01 17.36 -3.56
N ALA A 220 -7.69 17.60 -3.56
CA ALA A 220 -6.94 17.78 -4.79
C ALA A 220 -6.94 16.48 -5.62
N LEU A 221 -6.70 15.34 -4.96
CA LEU A 221 -6.63 14.03 -5.60
C LEU A 221 -7.98 13.53 -6.10
N SER A 222 -9.10 13.84 -5.42
CA SER A 222 -10.44 13.41 -5.86
C SER A 222 -10.89 14.09 -7.15
N ARG A 223 -10.30 15.24 -7.50
CA ARG A 223 -10.54 15.94 -8.77
C ARG A 223 -9.73 15.36 -9.93
N LEU A 224 -8.79 14.46 -9.65
CA LEU A 224 -7.99 13.83 -10.70
C LEU A 224 -8.77 12.74 -11.41
N SER A 225 -8.72 12.76 -12.73
CA SER A 225 -9.16 11.62 -13.54
C SER A 225 -8.32 10.38 -13.17
N PRO A 226 -8.91 9.17 -13.12
CA PRO A 226 -8.14 7.94 -12.92
C PRO A 226 -6.98 7.74 -13.90
N SER A 227 -7.01 8.37 -15.08
CA SER A 227 -5.90 8.38 -16.05
C SER A 227 -4.65 9.15 -15.57
N ARG A 228 -4.81 10.03 -14.57
CA ARG A 228 -3.76 10.82 -13.90
C ARG A 228 -3.22 10.14 -12.62
N ALA A 229 -3.60 8.90 -12.39
CA ALA A 229 -3.00 8.06 -11.37
C ALA A 229 -2.23 6.93 -12.05
N GLU A 230 -1.00 6.67 -11.61
CA GLU A 230 -0.12 5.64 -12.14
C GLU A 230 0.21 4.64 -11.04
N PHE A 231 0.21 3.36 -11.36
CA PHE A 231 0.46 2.28 -10.42
C PHE A 231 1.55 1.38 -10.98
N THR A 232 2.53 1.06 -10.15
CA THR A 232 3.58 0.09 -10.49
C THR A 232 4.09 -0.58 -9.23
N THR A 233 4.77 -1.69 -9.42
CA THR A 233 5.69 -2.23 -8.44
C THR A 233 7.10 -1.80 -8.82
N VAL A 234 8.01 -1.68 -7.85
CA VAL A 234 9.44 -1.53 -8.15
C VAL A 234 9.89 -2.66 -9.10
N PRO A 235 10.75 -2.41 -10.11
CA PRO A 235 11.17 -3.45 -11.04
C PRO A 235 11.91 -4.59 -10.34
N ILE A 236 11.50 -5.83 -10.58
CA ILE A 236 12.03 -7.03 -9.91
C ILE A 236 12.83 -7.87 -10.91
N ALA A 237 14.08 -8.17 -10.57
CA ALA A 237 14.96 -9.01 -11.39
C ALA A 237 14.83 -10.51 -11.07
N GLY A 238 14.17 -10.86 -9.96
CA GLY A 238 14.03 -12.23 -9.48
C GLY A 238 14.16 -12.31 -7.96
N PHE A 239 14.69 -13.44 -7.51
CA PHE A 239 15.05 -13.67 -6.12
C PHE A 239 16.58 -13.60 -5.98
N ASN A 240 17.06 -13.17 -4.82
CA ASN A 240 18.47 -13.32 -4.47
C ASN A 240 18.75 -14.79 -4.12
N PRO A 241 20.02 -15.24 -4.18
CA PRO A 241 20.42 -16.47 -3.50
C PRO A 241 19.94 -16.46 -2.05
N VAL A 242 19.57 -17.63 -1.52
CA VAL A 242 19.12 -17.76 -0.13
C VAL A 242 20.22 -17.24 0.78
N ILE A 243 19.87 -16.28 1.64
CA ILE A 243 20.79 -15.71 2.63
C ILE A 243 20.48 -16.36 3.96
N GLU A 244 21.50 -16.92 4.61
CA GLU A 244 21.36 -17.53 5.94
C GLU A 244 20.75 -16.52 6.93
N GLY A 245 19.77 -16.96 7.72
CA GLY A 245 19.03 -16.11 8.66
C GLY A 245 17.93 -15.22 8.04
N LEU A 246 17.96 -14.94 6.73
CA LEU A 246 16.95 -14.11 6.05
C LEU A 246 16.02 -14.91 5.12
N GLY A 247 16.46 -16.09 4.69
CA GLY A 247 15.74 -16.93 3.73
C GLY A 247 15.74 -16.35 2.32
N GLU A 248 14.66 -16.61 1.59
CA GLU A 248 14.45 -16.06 0.24
C GLU A 248 14.07 -14.57 0.30
N THR A 249 14.74 -13.75 -0.51
CA THR A 249 14.50 -12.30 -0.62
C THR A 249 14.35 -11.90 -2.08
N LEU A 250 13.57 -10.85 -2.33
CA LEU A 250 13.37 -10.31 -3.68
C LEU A 250 14.54 -9.41 -4.08
N LYS A 251 14.99 -9.58 -5.32
CA LYS A 251 16.03 -8.78 -5.96
C LYS A 251 15.41 -7.75 -6.89
N TRP A 252 15.72 -6.48 -6.68
CA TRP A 252 15.33 -5.42 -7.61
C TRP A 252 16.19 -5.46 -8.87
N ASP A 253 15.61 -5.08 -10.00
CA ASP A 253 16.41 -4.60 -11.13
C ASP A 253 16.92 -3.20 -10.76
N GLU A 254 18.17 -3.13 -10.30
CA GLU A 254 18.75 -1.89 -9.78
C GLU A 254 18.77 -0.75 -10.80
N ALA A 255 19.03 -1.05 -12.09
CA ALA A 255 19.10 -0.05 -13.13
C ALA A 255 17.70 0.51 -13.43
N ALA A 256 16.71 -0.37 -13.59
CA ALA A 256 15.33 0.03 -13.83
C ALA A 256 14.72 0.75 -12.61
N ALA A 257 14.98 0.27 -11.39
CA ALA A 257 14.55 0.89 -10.15
C ALA A 257 15.16 2.29 -9.97
N LYS A 258 16.48 2.44 -10.16
CA LYS A 258 17.16 3.74 -10.09
C LYS A 258 16.60 4.73 -11.11
N LYS A 259 16.33 4.27 -12.34
CA LYS A 259 15.70 5.10 -13.38
C LYS A 259 14.28 5.52 -12.98
N MET A 260 13.48 4.61 -12.43
CA MET A 260 12.13 4.89 -11.95
C MET A 260 12.13 5.95 -10.85
N PHE A 261 12.92 5.76 -9.79
CA PHE A 261 12.97 6.73 -8.69
C PHE A 261 13.58 8.07 -9.09
N ALA A 262 14.59 8.08 -9.97
CA ALA A 262 15.11 9.33 -10.55
C ALA A 262 14.06 10.06 -11.42
N THR A 263 13.10 9.34 -12.01
CA THR A 263 11.98 9.93 -12.75
C THR A 263 11.00 10.60 -11.79
N LEU A 264 10.67 9.94 -10.67
CA LEU A 264 9.82 10.51 -9.61
C LEU A 264 10.45 11.76 -8.98
N ASN A 265 11.74 11.71 -8.64
CA ASN A 265 12.47 12.86 -8.09
C ASN A 265 12.51 14.09 -9.02
N LYS A 266 12.30 13.88 -10.33
CA LYS A 266 12.21 14.96 -11.33
C LYS A 266 10.78 15.41 -11.60
N ASP A 267 9.82 14.94 -10.81
CA ASP A 267 8.39 15.16 -10.96
C ASP A 267 7.85 14.78 -12.36
N ARG A 268 8.31 13.64 -12.88
CA ARG A 268 7.93 13.12 -14.20
C ARG A 268 7.07 11.87 -14.10
N THR A 269 6.20 11.68 -15.09
CA THR A 269 5.31 10.52 -15.21
C THR A 269 6.07 9.24 -15.48
N LEU A 270 5.67 8.15 -14.83
CA LEU A 270 6.22 6.81 -15.06
C LEU A 270 5.62 6.16 -16.33
N THR A 271 4.44 6.59 -16.76
CA THR A 271 3.79 6.08 -17.96
C THR A 271 3.89 7.08 -19.13
N PRO A 272 4.19 6.60 -20.36
CA PRO A 272 4.04 7.43 -21.56
C PRO A 272 2.61 7.98 -21.70
N ARG A 273 2.45 9.19 -22.27
CA ARG A 273 1.14 9.87 -22.40
C ARG A 273 0.06 8.98 -23.03
N ASN A 274 0.41 8.20 -24.06
CA ASN A 274 -0.51 7.33 -24.79
C ASN A 274 -0.46 5.85 -24.37
N SER A 275 0.05 5.55 -23.17
CA SER A 275 0.11 4.17 -22.67
C SER A 275 -1.29 3.61 -22.45
N THR A 276 -1.59 2.50 -23.12
CA THR A 276 -2.79 1.67 -22.90
C THR A 276 -2.45 0.34 -22.24
N VAL A 277 -1.25 0.24 -21.65
CA VAL A 277 -0.75 -1.00 -21.05
C VAL A 277 -1.66 -1.42 -19.92
N LYS A 278 -2.10 -2.68 -19.97
CA LYS A 278 -2.84 -3.33 -18.89
C LYS A 278 -1.88 -4.19 -18.08
N PRO A 279 -2.04 -4.24 -16.75
CA PRO A 279 -1.20 -5.10 -15.95
C PRO A 279 -1.56 -6.57 -16.21
N SER A 280 -0.55 -7.43 -16.26
CA SER A 280 -0.73 -8.87 -16.43
C SER A 280 -1.59 -9.46 -15.29
N ASP A 281 -2.46 -10.41 -15.61
CA ASP A 281 -3.28 -11.14 -14.65
C ASP A 281 -3.23 -12.65 -15.02
N PRO A 282 -2.55 -13.51 -14.23
CA PRO A 282 -1.85 -13.18 -12.98
C PRO A 282 -0.54 -12.41 -13.23
N PRO A 283 -0.07 -11.62 -12.25
CA PRO A 283 1.18 -10.86 -12.38
C PRO A 283 2.41 -11.78 -12.41
N ARG A 284 3.47 -11.34 -13.11
CA ARG A 284 4.73 -12.09 -13.27
C ARG A 284 5.92 -11.19 -12.92
N ILE A 285 6.98 -11.80 -12.39
CA ILE A 285 8.25 -11.13 -12.10
C ILE A 285 8.93 -10.71 -13.41
N GLY A 286 9.55 -9.53 -13.43
CA GLY A 286 10.37 -9.04 -14.54
C GLY A 286 9.56 -8.39 -15.67
N VAL A 287 8.24 -8.27 -15.49
CA VAL A 287 7.34 -7.58 -16.43
C VAL A 287 6.56 -6.46 -15.76
N GLU A 288 6.99 -6.01 -14.58
CA GLU A 288 6.40 -4.88 -13.88
C GLU A 288 6.49 -3.63 -14.75
N THR A 289 5.34 -3.04 -15.03
CA THR A 289 5.23 -1.83 -15.83
C THR A 289 4.21 -0.93 -15.19
N ALA A 290 4.46 0.38 -15.29
CA ALA A 290 3.53 1.36 -14.78
C ALA A 290 2.27 1.39 -15.64
N VAL A 291 1.11 1.34 -14.98
CA VAL A 291 -0.21 1.34 -15.62
C VAL A 291 -1.03 2.52 -15.13
N ARG A 292 -1.89 3.04 -16.00
CA ARG A 292 -2.81 4.12 -15.62
C ARG A 292 -3.98 3.57 -14.81
N GLY A 293 -4.46 4.35 -13.85
CA GLY A 293 -5.52 3.97 -12.91
C GLY A 293 -6.84 3.55 -13.57
N ASN A 294 -7.18 4.16 -14.71
CA ASN A 294 -8.36 3.76 -15.49
C ASN A 294 -8.28 2.32 -16.03
N THR A 295 -7.09 1.75 -16.17
CA THR A 295 -6.91 0.33 -16.57
C THR A 295 -7.16 -0.65 -15.42
N LEU A 296 -7.15 -0.16 -14.18
CA LEU A 296 -7.40 -0.91 -12.95
C LEU A 296 -8.83 -0.73 -12.43
N ALA A 297 -9.56 0.24 -12.97
CA ALA A 297 -10.91 0.56 -12.54
C ALA A 297 -11.90 -0.55 -12.92
N CYS A 298 -12.94 -0.67 -12.11
CA CYS A 298 -14.13 -1.45 -12.41
C CYS A 298 -14.82 -0.95 -13.71
N SER A 299 -14.53 -1.59 -14.85
CA SER A 299 -15.33 -1.45 -16.07
C SER A 299 -16.65 -2.18 -15.92
#